data_AF-A0A3C1UY84-F1
#
_entry.id   AF-A0A3C1UY84-F1
#
_cell.length_a   1.000
_cell.length_b   1.000
_cell.length_c   1.000
_cell.angle_alpha   90.00
_cell.angle_beta   90.00
_cell.angle_gamma   90.00
#
_symmetry.space_group_name_H-M   'P 1'
#
loop_
_entity.id
_entity.type
_entity.pdbx_description
1 polymer ?
#
loop_
_entity_poly.entity_id
_entity_poly.type
_entity_poly.pdbx_seq_one_letter_code
_entity_poly.pdbx_strand_id
1 'polypeptide(L)'
;MAKPLDPKAIEAERQTSSRAERREQKRRQMQDEISYNQRGNGVIIIPPQKRRELADEPPKLRVAAYCRVSTQEEQQVGSFDMQIHHFTKRIEANPQWELVEIYQDEGISATTVEKRLGFQKMIADAVDGKIDLILTKSISRFGRNIVDILDNLRTLSALNPPVSVEFETEGITYTGDGRNNLLISLLAALAEMESQQKSEAIKAGIRWRMAEGIYKFSVQNTLGFYRDHFGRLVIEPTEARIVEYIYESCLEGATPAEIAAALTEQGIKSPMGNDLWSAGTVRSILRNEKYCGDALMQKTYTKDFRTHKSVKNTDLNMYFKENHHTAIVKKEDWIKVQKLLSERHSTAKRATLRRLSNHFVAYRVKDGLFKGYLIMDSRWSFMERQEFMKIVDEAQNTMK
;
A
#
# COMPACT_ATOMS: atom_id res chain seq x y z
N MET A 1 3.70 48.20 53.30
CA MET A 1 2.50 47.41 52.97
C MET A 1 2.27 47.52 51.46
N ALA A 2 2.29 46.40 50.73
CA ALA A 2 2.02 46.41 49.30
C ALA A 2 0.53 46.71 49.07
N LYS A 3 0.21 47.66 48.18
CA LYS A 3 -1.18 47.96 47.82
C LYS A 3 -1.83 46.68 47.27
N PRO A 4 -3.03 46.29 47.76
CA PRO A 4 -3.72 45.14 47.21
C PRO A 4 -4.07 45.40 45.74
N LEU A 5 -3.74 44.44 44.87
CA LEU A 5 -4.04 44.51 43.44
C LEU A 5 -5.56 44.43 43.25
N ASP A 6 -6.15 45.45 42.63
CA ASP A 6 -7.58 45.50 42.30
C ASP A 6 -7.86 44.59 41.09
N PRO A 7 -8.50 43.43 41.28
CA PRO A 7 -8.74 42.48 40.20
C PRO A 7 -9.63 43.06 39.10
N LYS A 8 -10.54 43.98 39.45
CA LYS A 8 -11.47 44.59 38.50
C LYS A 8 -10.78 45.61 37.60
N ALA A 9 -9.79 46.35 38.13
CA ALA A 9 -8.97 47.26 37.34
C ALA A 9 -8.10 46.51 36.30
N ILE A 10 -7.52 45.38 36.70
CA ILE A 10 -6.70 44.52 35.82
C ILE A 10 -7.55 43.90 34.70
N GLU A 11 -8.79 43.50 35.03
CA GLU A 11 -9.70 42.89 34.06
C GLU A 11 -10.31 43.92 33.10
N ALA A 12 -10.53 45.16 33.55
CA ALA A 12 -10.89 46.30 32.70
C ALA A 12 -9.78 46.67 31.69
N GLU A 13 -8.50 46.71 32.11
CA GLU A 13 -7.36 46.91 31.19
C GLU A 13 -7.19 45.78 30.16
N ARG A 14 -7.60 44.56 30.53
CA ARG A 14 -7.65 43.41 29.61
C ARG A 14 -8.80 43.47 28.60
N GLN A 15 -9.78 44.37 28.77
CA GLN A 15 -10.90 44.52 27.84
C GLN A 15 -10.84 45.80 27.00
N THR A 16 -10.00 46.78 27.35
CA THR A 16 -9.92 48.09 26.68
C THR A 16 -9.12 48.11 25.38
N SER A 17 -8.21 47.17 25.15
CA SER A 17 -7.37 47.15 23.93
C SER A 17 -7.86 46.12 22.93
N SER A 18 -8.20 46.60 21.73
CA SER A 18 -8.59 45.75 20.60
C SER A 18 -7.43 44.82 20.23
N ARG A 19 -7.74 43.61 19.73
CA ARG A 19 -6.72 42.64 19.28
C ARG A 19 -5.75 43.24 18.24
N ALA A 20 -6.21 44.23 17.46
CA ALA A 20 -5.40 44.95 16.49
C ALA A 20 -4.39 45.89 17.18
N GLU A 21 -4.82 46.63 18.21
CA GLU A 21 -3.96 47.55 18.96
C GLU A 21 -2.86 46.78 19.71
N ARG A 22 -3.19 45.62 20.31
CA ARG A 22 -2.19 44.74 20.93
C ARG A 22 -1.15 44.21 19.95
N ARG A 23 -1.56 43.91 18.71
CA ARG A 23 -0.65 43.48 17.65
C ARG A 23 0.27 44.61 17.21
N GLU A 24 -0.26 45.81 17.06
CA GLU A 24 0.53 46.98 16.69
C GLU A 24 1.52 47.35 17.80
N GLN A 25 1.09 47.30 19.05
CA GLN A 25 1.94 47.55 20.22
C GLN A 25 3.06 46.51 20.34
N LYS A 26 2.77 45.22 20.14
CA LYS A 26 3.81 44.17 20.05
C LYS A 26 4.76 44.38 18.88
N ARG A 27 4.26 44.84 17.74
CA ARG A 27 5.10 45.11 16.56
C ARG A 27 6.06 46.28 16.82
N ARG A 28 5.60 47.34 17.47
CA ARG A 28 6.45 48.47 17.89
C ARG A 28 7.49 48.04 18.93
N GLN A 29 7.08 47.30 19.97
CA GLN A 29 8.01 46.74 20.94
C GLN A 29 9.11 45.89 20.29
N MET A 30 8.74 45.02 19.34
CA MET A 30 9.71 44.19 18.62
C MET A 30 10.65 45.03 17.74
N GLN A 31 10.14 46.08 17.08
CA GLN A 31 10.98 47.01 16.31
C GLN A 31 11.94 47.81 17.20
N ASP A 32 11.50 48.22 18.38
CA ASP A 32 12.32 48.92 19.35
C ASP A 32 13.40 48.00 19.93
N GLU A 33 13.08 46.73 20.23
CA GLU A 33 14.04 45.71 20.64
C GLU A 33 15.07 45.41 19.54
N ILE A 34 14.64 45.26 18.29
CA ILE A 34 15.56 45.07 17.15
C ILE A 34 16.49 46.27 17.01
N SER A 35 15.94 47.49 17.11
CA SER A 35 16.70 48.73 17.02
C SER A 35 17.71 48.87 18.16
N TYR A 36 17.34 48.45 19.38
CA TYR A 36 18.23 48.40 20.55
C TYR A 36 19.36 47.38 20.36
N ASN A 37 19.03 46.17 19.87
CA ASN A 37 20.00 45.11 19.62
C ASN A 37 21.02 45.50 18.53
N GLN A 38 20.59 46.24 17.50
CA GLN A 38 21.46 46.73 16.43
C GLN A 38 22.39 47.90 16.84
N ARG A 39 22.04 48.66 17.89
CA ARG A 39 22.89 49.76 18.40
C ARG A 39 24.09 49.29 19.25
N GLY A 40 24.30 47.98 19.34
CA GLY A 40 25.62 47.42 19.65
C GLY A 40 25.80 46.73 21.00
N ASN A 41 24.73 46.52 21.80
CA ASN A 41 24.86 45.89 23.13
C ASN A 41 23.81 44.82 23.48
N GLY A 42 23.04 44.31 22.52
CA GLY A 42 21.95 43.35 22.82
C GLY A 42 22.29 41.87 22.61
N VAL A 43 23.17 41.55 21.66
CA VAL A 43 23.46 40.17 21.28
C VAL A 43 24.96 39.94 21.21
N ILE A 44 25.47 39.15 22.15
CA ILE A 44 26.83 38.62 22.08
C ILE A 44 26.78 37.39 21.17
N ILE A 45 27.35 37.50 19.97
CA ILE A 45 27.55 36.35 19.10
C ILE A 45 28.68 35.53 19.73
N ILE A 46 28.33 34.38 20.30
CA ILE A 46 29.31 33.39 20.75
C ILE A 46 29.63 32.53 19.53
N PRO A 47 30.76 32.74 18.84
CA PRO A 47 31.14 31.86 17.74
C PRO A 47 31.35 30.44 18.29
N PRO A 48 31.04 29.39 17.51
CA PRO A 48 31.39 28.04 17.92
C PRO A 48 32.90 27.98 18.20
N GLN A 49 33.30 27.33 19.29
CA GLN A 49 34.71 27.14 19.59
C GLN A 49 35.36 26.42 18.40
N LYS A 50 36.29 27.10 17.69
CA LYS A 50 37.13 26.42 16.71
C LYS A 50 37.90 25.36 17.47
N ARG A 51 37.55 24.09 17.25
CA ARG A 51 38.36 22.96 17.69
C ARG A 51 39.77 23.25 17.17
N ARG A 52 40.78 23.30 18.05
CA ARG A 52 42.18 23.37 17.62
C ARG A 52 42.44 22.07 16.86
N GLU A 53 42.33 22.13 15.54
CA GLU A 53 42.87 21.11 14.65
C GLU A 53 44.38 21.21 14.81
N LEU A 54 44.96 20.24 15.52
CA LEU A 54 46.37 19.90 15.35
C LEU A 54 46.57 19.68 13.85
N ALA A 55 47.65 20.20 13.28
CA ALA A 55 47.95 20.14 11.86
C ALA A 55 48.24 18.69 11.41
N ASP A 56 47.21 17.85 11.39
CA ASP A 56 47.14 16.69 10.52
C ASP A 56 46.72 17.21 9.14
N GLU A 57 47.28 16.63 8.08
CA GLU A 57 46.81 16.87 6.72
C GLU A 57 45.28 16.69 6.66
N PRO A 58 44.54 17.54 5.92
CA PRO A 58 43.09 17.41 5.85
C PRO A 58 42.74 15.97 5.48
N PRO A 59 41.79 15.32 6.18
CA PRO A 59 41.47 13.92 5.94
C PRO A 59 41.08 13.74 4.48
N LYS A 60 41.73 12.77 3.82
CA LYS A 60 41.43 12.45 2.42
C LYS A 60 39.97 12.03 2.30
N LEU A 61 39.32 12.46 1.23
CA LEU A 61 37.96 12.07 0.91
C LEU A 61 37.95 10.61 0.48
N ARG A 62 37.15 9.76 1.12
CA ARG A 62 37.07 8.34 0.80
C ARG A 62 36.13 8.14 -0.38
N VAL A 63 36.70 7.78 -1.54
CA VAL A 63 36.01 7.71 -2.81
C VAL A 63 35.82 6.27 -3.24
N ALA A 64 34.58 5.92 -3.58
CA ALA A 64 34.23 4.68 -4.24
C ALA A 64 33.78 4.95 -5.68
N ALA A 65 33.92 3.96 -6.55
CA ALA A 65 33.33 4.01 -7.90
C ALA A 65 32.37 2.84 -8.10
N TYR A 66 31.33 3.06 -8.90
CA TYR A 66 30.36 2.02 -9.27
C TYR A 66 30.34 1.80 -10.79
N CYS A 67 30.70 0.59 -11.20
CA CYS A 67 30.78 0.17 -12.60
C CYS A 67 29.71 -0.88 -12.92
N ARG A 68 29.02 -0.70 -14.05
CA ARG A 68 28.03 -1.68 -14.55
C ARG A 68 28.00 -1.67 -16.07
N VAL A 69 27.99 -2.86 -16.66
CA VAL A 69 27.76 -3.05 -18.11
C VAL A 69 26.36 -3.57 -18.38
N SER A 70 25.75 -3.09 -19.46
CA SER A 70 24.50 -3.65 -19.99
C SER A 70 24.81 -4.79 -20.96
N THR A 71 24.00 -5.85 -20.89
CA THR A 71 24.06 -7.02 -21.80
C THR A 71 23.98 -6.67 -23.29
N GLN A 72 23.40 -5.52 -23.67
CA GLN A 72 23.33 -5.11 -25.09
C GLN A 72 24.62 -4.46 -25.62
N GLU A 73 25.59 -4.12 -24.76
CA GLU A 73 26.90 -3.58 -25.16
C GLU A 73 27.98 -4.67 -25.23
N GLU A 74 27.57 -5.95 -25.37
CA GLU A 74 28.45 -7.13 -25.49
C GLU A 74 29.43 -7.10 -26.68
N GLN A 75 29.37 -6.10 -27.56
CA GLN A 75 30.35 -5.94 -28.65
C GLN A 75 31.70 -5.33 -28.22
N GLN A 76 31.89 -5.00 -26.95
CA GLN A 76 33.14 -4.42 -26.45
C GLN A 76 33.58 -5.16 -25.17
N VAL A 77 34.24 -6.30 -25.33
CA VAL A 77 34.92 -7.04 -24.24
C VAL A 77 35.96 -6.16 -23.50
N GLY A 78 36.32 -4.98 -24.04
CA GLY A 78 37.15 -3.98 -23.36
C GLY A 78 36.40 -2.85 -22.63
N SER A 79 35.07 -2.76 -22.66
CA SER A 79 34.37 -1.57 -22.13
C SER A 79 34.31 -1.51 -20.60
N PHE A 80 34.42 -2.66 -19.92
CA PHE A 80 34.31 -2.76 -18.47
C PHE A 80 35.64 -2.49 -17.76
N ASP A 81 36.71 -3.16 -18.19
CA ASP A 81 38.07 -2.92 -17.67
C ASP A 81 38.50 -1.48 -17.92
N MET A 82 38.09 -0.89 -19.05
CA MET A 82 38.31 0.53 -19.34
C MET A 82 37.55 1.45 -18.38
N GLN A 83 36.36 1.10 -17.91
CA GLN A 83 35.63 1.87 -16.89
C GLN A 83 36.33 1.80 -15.54
N ILE A 84 36.77 0.60 -15.12
CA ILE A 84 37.54 0.42 -13.89
C ILE A 84 38.84 1.23 -13.96
N HIS A 85 39.59 1.11 -15.04
CA HIS A 85 40.82 1.86 -15.25
C HIS A 85 40.59 3.37 -15.25
N HIS A 86 39.52 3.84 -15.91
CA HIS A 86 39.13 5.25 -15.95
C HIS A 86 38.88 5.82 -14.56
N PHE A 87 38.05 5.16 -13.75
CA PHE A 87 37.75 5.63 -12.39
C PHE A 87 38.95 5.49 -11.45
N THR A 88 39.73 4.41 -11.55
CA THR A 88 40.97 4.24 -10.78
C THR A 88 41.92 5.41 -11.02
N LYS A 89 42.22 5.69 -12.29
CA LYS A 89 43.11 6.78 -12.69
C LYS A 89 42.57 8.16 -12.27
N ARG A 90 41.25 8.37 -12.39
CA ARG A 90 40.60 9.62 -11.94
C ARG A 90 40.76 9.82 -10.44
N ILE A 91 40.65 8.74 -9.66
CA ILE A 91 40.77 8.83 -8.19
C ILE A 91 42.22 9.07 -7.79
N GLU A 92 43.16 8.30 -8.35
CA GLU A 92 44.60 8.42 -8.06
C GLU A 92 45.20 9.76 -8.50
N ALA A 93 44.62 10.41 -9.52
CA ALA A 93 45.04 11.73 -9.96
C ALA A 93 44.75 12.84 -8.93
N ASN A 94 43.90 12.58 -7.93
CA ASN A 94 43.52 13.56 -6.90
C ASN A 94 44.21 13.22 -5.57
N PRO A 95 45.22 13.98 -5.11
CA PRO A 95 45.97 13.67 -3.88
C PRO A 95 45.11 13.78 -2.61
N GLN A 96 43.95 14.42 -2.71
CA GLN A 96 42.97 14.58 -1.63
C GLN A 96 41.96 13.43 -1.57
N TRP A 97 42.03 12.46 -2.48
CA TRP A 97 41.11 11.32 -2.51
C TRP A 97 41.83 10.03 -2.10
N GLU A 98 41.08 9.14 -1.47
CA GLU A 98 41.50 7.79 -1.10
C GLU A 98 40.53 6.80 -1.76
N LEU A 99 41.06 5.88 -2.57
CA LEU A 99 40.25 4.84 -3.19
C LEU A 99 39.84 3.80 -2.14
N VAL A 100 38.54 3.67 -1.88
CA VAL A 100 38.00 2.65 -0.98
C VAL A 100 37.88 1.32 -1.72
N GLU A 101 36.98 1.28 -2.70
CA GLU A 101 36.69 0.10 -3.51
C GLU A 101 36.00 0.54 -4.80
N ILE A 102 36.22 -0.22 -5.88
CA ILE A 102 35.42 -0.11 -7.09
C ILE A 102 34.39 -1.24 -7.04
N TYR A 103 33.14 -0.86 -6.81
CA TYR A 103 32.01 -1.78 -6.75
C TYR A 103 31.51 -2.07 -8.16
N GLN A 104 31.17 -3.33 -8.40
CA GLN A 104 30.87 -3.76 -9.75
C GLN A 104 29.73 -4.78 -9.80
N ASP A 105 28.92 -4.70 -10.86
CA ASP A 105 27.90 -5.70 -11.17
C ASP A 105 28.03 -6.13 -12.64
N GLU A 106 28.36 -7.40 -12.86
CA GLU A 106 28.43 -8.01 -14.19
C GLU A 106 27.02 -8.35 -14.69
N GLY A 107 26.67 -7.86 -15.87
CA GLY A 107 25.37 -8.11 -16.50
C GLY A 107 25.34 -9.50 -17.12
N ILE A 108 25.16 -10.55 -16.33
CA ILE A 108 24.93 -11.90 -16.85
C ILE A 108 23.44 -12.21 -16.77
N SER A 109 22.83 -12.47 -17.94
CA SER A 109 21.58 -13.20 -18.14
C SER A 109 20.27 -12.53 -17.71
N ALA A 110 19.46 -12.22 -18.72
CA ALA A 110 18.13 -11.62 -18.62
C ALA A 110 17.02 -12.57 -18.10
N THR A 111 17.33 -13.63 -17.35
CA THR A 111 16.31 -14.65 -17.05
C THR A 111 16.13 -15.06 -15.60
N THR A 112 17.00 -14.67 -14.67
CA THR A 112 16.68 -14.81 -13.24
C THR A 112 17.34 -13.71 -12.42
N VAL A 113 16.52 -13.08 -11.59
CA VAL A 113 16.87 -12.05 -10.62
C VAL A 113 18.07 -12.47 -9.77
N GLU A 114 19.25 -11.95 -10.04
CA GLU A 114 20.35 -11.96 -9.06
C GLU A 114 20.87 -10.54 -8.84
N LYS A 115 21.09 -10.30 -7.55
CA LYS A 115 21.02 -9.02 -6.87
C LYS A 115 22.18 -8.16 -7.37
N ARG A 116 21.97 -6.84 -7.46
CA ARG A 116 23.06 -5.88 -7.67
C ARG A 116 23.95 -5.88 -6.42
N LEU A 117 24.68 -6.97 -6.20
CA LEU A 117 25.39 -7.25 -4.95
C LEU A 117 26.51 -6.23 -4.78
N GLY A 118 27.18 -5.82 -5.86
CA GLY A 118 28.16 -4.74 -5.84
C GLY A 118 27.52 -3.43 -5.42
N PHE A 119 26.38 -3.07 -6.04
CA PHE A 119 25.65 -1.86 -5.64
C PHE A 119 25.16 -1.91 -4.19
N GLN A 120 24.60 -3.03 -3.74
CA GLN A 120 24.10 -3.20 -2.37
C GLN A 120 25.23 -3.12 -1.36
N LYS A 121 26.38 -3.74 -1.66
CA LYS A 121 27.59 -3.64 -0.84
C LYS A 121 28.09 -2.20 -0.77
N MET A 122 28.12 -1.48 -1.90
CA MET A 122 28.49 -0.06 -1.93
C MET A 122 27.58 0.79 -1.03
N ILE A 123 26.26 0.62 -1.13
CA ILE A 123 25.32 1.37 -0.30
C ILE A 123 25.50 1.00 1.18
N ALA A 124 25.71 -0.27 1.51
CA ALA A 124 25.98 -0.69 2.88
C ALA A 124 27.28 -0.09 3.44
N ASP A 125 28.36 -0.08 2.65
CA ASP A 125 29.64 0.52 3.03
C ASP A 125 29.53 2.05 3.17
N ALA A 126 28.70 2.70 2.35
CA ALA A 126 28.39 4.12 2.52
C ALA A 126 27.61 4.38 3.83
N VAL A 127 26.63 3.54 4.15
CA VAL A 127 25.85 3.63 5.40
C VAL A 127 26.71 3.36 6.64
N ASP A 128 27.67 2.42 6.55
CA ASP A 128 28.70 2.17 7.58
C ASP A 128 29.69 3.34 7.71
N GLY A 129 29.55 4.38 6.89
CA GLY A 129 30.38 5.57 6.89
C GLY A 129 31.80 5.28 6.41
N LYS A 130 32.01 4.32 5.50
CA LYS A 130 33.31 4.01 4.87
C LYS A 130 33.57 4.84 3.60
N ILE A 131 32.53 5.44 3.02
CA ILE A 131 32.55 6.16 1.75
C ILE A 131 32.04 7.58 1.98
N ASP A 132 32.69 8.59 1.41
CA ASP A 132 32.27 9.99 1.42
C ASP A 132 31.77 10.46 0.04
N LEU A 133 32.30 9.86 -1.05
CA LEU A 133 31.93 10.18 -2.43
C LEU A 133 31.82 8.91 -3.27
N ILE A 134 30.73 8.80 -4.03
CA ILE A 134 30.50 7.73 -5.01
C ILE A 134 30.59 8.32 -6.42
N LEU A 135 31.42 7.73 -7.27
CA LEU A 135 31.52 8.05 -8.69
C LEU A 135 30.76 7.01 -9.51
N THR A 136 29.92 7.46 -10.44
CA THR A 136 29.22 6.57 -11.39
C THR A 136 29.16 7.22 -12.77
N LYS A 137 29.13 6.39 -13.82
CA LYS A 137 29.13 6.90 -15.19
C LYS A 137 27.89 7.74 -15.51
N SER A 138 26.71 7.25 -15.14
CA SER A 138 25.44 7.93 -15.41
C SER A 138 24.36 7.59 -14.39
N ILE A 139 23.26 8.34 -14.41
CA ILE A 139 22.07 8.09 -13.57
C ILE A 139 21.48 6.70 -13.87
N SER A 140 21.49 6.28 -15.14
CA SER A 140 21.00 4.97 -15.56
C SER A 140 21.89 3.80 -15.11
N ARG A 141 23.16 4.04 -14.78
CA ARG A 141 24.00 3.04 -14.12
C ARG A 141 23.65 2.93 -12.64
N PHE A 142 23.28 4.02 -11.98
CA PHE A 142 23.00 4.05 -10.54
C PHE A 142 21.73 3.31 -10.13
N GLY A 143 20.67 3.32 -10.93
CA GLY A 143 19.43 2.57 -10.62
C GLY A 143 18.64 2.11 -11.83
N ARG A 144 17.70 1.16 -11.60
CA ARG A 144 16.87 0.58 -12.68
C ARG A 144 15.54 1.31 -12.87
N ASN A 145 14.98 1.85 -11.80
CA ASN A 145 13.79 2.68 -11.84
C ASN A 145 14.10 4.01 -11.14
N ILE A 146 13.35 5.05 -11.48
CA ILE A 146 13.62 6.40 -10.98
C ILE A 146 13.36 6.51 -9.47
N VAL A 147 12.41 5.71 -8.95
CA VAL A 147 12.07 5.65 -7.52
C VAL A 147 13.26 5.16 -6.69
N ASP A 148 13.89 4.05 -7.07
CA ASP A 148 15.07 3.44 -6.44
C ASP A 148 16.26 4.40 -6.49
N ILE A 149 16.46 5.09 -7.62
CA ILE A 149 17.50 6.13 -7.73
C ILE A 149 17.27 7.22 -6.67
N LEU A 150 16.05 7.76 -6.58
CA LEU A 150 15.70 8.81 -5.63
C LEU A 150 15.83 8.36 -4.17
N ASP A 151 15.38 7.14 -3.85
CA ASP A 151 15.42 6.61 -2.49
C ASP A 151 16.87 6.38 -2.03
N ASN A 152 17.73 5.84 -2.89
CA ASN A 152 19.16 5.68 -2.58
C ASN A 152 19.85 7.05 -2.43
N LEU A 153 19.58 8.01 -3.32
CA LEU A 153 20.14 9.36 -3.21
C LEU A 153 19.72 10.03 -1.89
N ARG A 154 18.43 9.97 -1.53
CA ARG A 154 17.93 10.49 -0.25
C ARG A 154 18.55 9.80 0.95
N THR A 155 18.76 8.49 0.87
CA THR A 155 19.39 7.73 1.95
C THR A 155 20.82 8.21 2.17
N LEU A 156 21.60 8.35 1.10
CA LEU A 156 22.99 8.79 1.14
C LEU A 156 23.14 10.23 1.63
N SER A 157 22.26 11.15 1.22
CA SER A 157 22.29 12.54 1.69
C SER A 157 21.79 12.74 3.12
N ALA A 158 21.01 11.80 3.65
CA ALA A 158 20.54 11.82 5.03
C ALA A 158 21.58 11.26 6.03
N LEU A 159 22.67 10.68 5.56
CA LEU A 159 23.78 10.22 6.41
C LEU A 159 24.51 11.41 7.05
N ASN A 160 25.21 11.16 8.16
CA ASN A 160 26.00 12.15 8.85
C ASN A 160 27.43 11.62 9.11
N PRO A 161 28.44 12.01 8.30
CA PRO A 161 28.37 13.00 7.20
C PRO A 161 27.60 12.50 5.96
N PRO A 162 27.04 13.39 5.13
CA PRO A 162 26.32 13.01 3.93
C PRO A 162 27.27 12.45 2.87
N VAL A 163 26.84 11.40 2.17
CA VAL A 163 27.61 10.78 1.08
C VAL A 163 27.17 11.38 -0.24
N SER A 164 28.15 11.89 -0.99
CA SER A 164 27.89 12.55 -2.29
C SER A 164 27.91 11.54 -3.43
N VAL A 165 27.13 11.77 -4.47
CA VAL A 165 27.12 10.93 -5.69
C VAL A 165 27.37 11.79 -6.91
N GLU A 166 28.44 11.51 -7.65
CA GLU A 166 28.78 12.18 -8.91
C GLU A 166 28.42 11.32 -10.11
N PHE A 167 27.65 11.91 -11.02
CA PHE A 167 27.24 11.35 -12.29
C PHE A 167 28.06 11.99 -13.41
N GLU A 168 28.99 11.25 -14.00
CA GLU A 168 29.96 11.79 -14.96
C GLU A 168 29.29 12.27 -16.27
N THR A 169 28.36 11.49 -16.83
CA THR A 169 27.68 11.80 -18.09
C THR A 169 26.80 13.04 -17.98
N GLU A 170 26.05 13.15 -16.87
CA GLU A 170 25.16 14.29 -16.63
C GLU A 170 25.91 15.51 -16.07
N GLY A 171 27.14 15.32 -15.55
CA GLY A 171 27.95 16.39 -14.96
C GLY A 171 27.39 16.91 -13.64
N ILE A 172 26.77 16.04 -12.85
CA ILE A 172 26.01 16.43 -11.65
C ILE A 172 26.55 15.70 -10.41
N THR A 173 26.82 16.44 -9.33
CA THR A 173 27.23 15.90 -8.03
C THR A 173 26.15 16.11 -6.99
N TYR A 174 25.42 15.08 -6.62
CA TYR A 174 24.39 15.16 -5.59
C TYR A 174 24.99 15.05 -4.19
N THR A 175 24.98 16.16 -3.44
CA THR A 175 25.56 16.29 -2.09
C THR A 175 24.48 16.42 -1.00
N GLY A 176 23.20 16.56 -1.37
CA GLY A 176 22.11 16.86 -0.43
C GLY A 176 22.05 18.32 0.07
N ASP A 177 23.00 19.19 -0.32
CA ASP A 177 23.12 20.58 0.13
C ASP A 177 22.13 21.57 -0.53
N GLY A 178 21.20 21.06 -1.34
CA GLY A 178 20.18 21.85 -2.04
C GLY A 178 20.62 22.50 -3.35
N ARG A 179 21.91 22.48 -3.72
CA ARG A 179 22.40 23.08 -4.98
C ARG A 179 21.95 22.33 -6.24
N ASN A 180 21.68 21.02 -6.11
CA ASN A 180 21.24 20.15 -7.21
C ASN A 180 19.77 19.68 -7.08
N ASN A 181 18.91 20.51 -6.46
CA ASN A 181 17.48 20.23 -6.26
C ASN A 181 16.66 20.10 -7.56
N LEU A 182 17.10 20.70 -8.68
CA LEU A 182 16.36 20.65 -9.94
C LEU A 182 16.33 19.24 -10.54
N LEU A 183 17.46 18.53 -10.54
CA LEU A 183 17.53 17.15 -11.02
C LEU A 183 16.63 16.25 -10.17
N ILE A 184 16.71 16.37 -8.84
CA ILE A 184 15.85 15.59 -7.93
C ILE A 184 14.37 15.90 -8.16
N SER A 185 14.02 17.17 -8.38
CA SER A 185 12.64 17.57 -8.67
C SER A 185 12.15 17.00 -10.00
N LEU A 186 12.99 16.99 -11.03
CA LEU A 186 12.68 16.37 -12.32
C LEU A 186 12.52 14.86 -12.21
N LEU A 187 13.47 14.18 -11.55
CA LEU A 187 13.40 12.74 -11.29
C LEU A 187 12.16 12.40 -10.45
N ALA A 188 11.84 13.21 -9.44
CA ALA A 188 10.64 13.02 -8.62
C ALA A 188 9.35 13.18 -9.45
N ALA A 189 9.29 14.18 -10.33
CA ALA A 189 8.17 14.38 -11.25
C ALA A 189 8.03 13.19 -12.20
N LEU A 190 9.13 12.68 -12.78
CA LEU A 190 9.10 11.52 -13.66
C LEU A 190 8.67 10.24 -12.91
N ALA A 191 9.17 10.01 -11.69
CA ALA A 191 8.75 8.88 -10.87
C ALA A 191 7.25 8.92 -10.55
N GLU A 192 6.71 10.12 -10.27
CA GLU A 192 5.29 10.32 -10.06
C GLU A 192 4.48 10.00 -11.32
N MET A 193 4.92 10.51 -12.48
CA MET A 193 4.29 10.23 -13.76
C MET A 193 4.26 8.74 -14.09
N GLU A 194 5.36 8.01 -13.88
CA GLU A 194 5.38 6.55 -14.08
C GLU A 194 4.40 5.82 -13.16
N SER A 195 4.34 6.22 -11.89
CA SER A 195 3.41 5.62 -10.91
C SER A 195 1.96 5.84 -11.33
N GLN A 196 1.65 7.07 -11.78
CA GLN A 196 0.33 7.42 -12.30
C GLN A 196 -0.01 6.57 -13.54
N GLN A 197 0.89 6.50 -14.53
CA GLN A 197 0.69 5.73 -15.77
C GLN A 197 0.46 4.22 -15.49
N LYS A 198 1.24 3.62 -14.60
CA LYS A 198 1.05 2.21 -14.18
C LYS A 198 -0.32 2.00 -13.56
N SER A 199 -0.72 2.89 -12.64
CA SER A 199 -2.05 2.85 -12.02
C SER A 199 -3.17 2.99 -13.06
N GLU A 200 -3.03 3.91 -14.01
CA GLU A 200 -4.00 4.12 -15.09
C GLU A 200 -4.12 2.89 -16.00
N ALA A 201 -2.99 2.29 -16.39
CA ALA A 201 -2.96 1.07 -17.19
C ALA A 201 -3.65 -0.11 -16.48
N ILE A 202 -3.38 -0.31 -15.17
CA ILE A 202 -4.04 -1.35 -14.37
C ILE A 202 -5.56 -1.09 -14.31
N LYS A 203 -5.98 0.14 -14.01
CA LYS A 203 -7.40 0.51 -13.95
C LYS A 203 -8.07 0.32 -15.31
N ALA A 204 -7.40 0.69 -16.40
CA ALA A 204 -7.90 0.49 -17.77
C ALA A 204 -8.07 -1.00 -18.10
N GLY A 205 -7.07 -1.84 -17.80
CA GLY A 205 -7.17 -3.29 -18.00
C GLY A 205 -8.27 -3.95 -17.16
N ILE A 206 -8.52 -3.47 -15.94
CA ILE A 206 -9.67 -3.89 -15.13
C ILE A 206 -10.99 -3.50 -15.80
N ARG A 207 -11.14 -2.24 -16.24
CA ARG A 207 -12.35 -1.76 -16.93
C ARG A 207 -12.60 -2.52 -18.23
N TRP A 208 -11.55 -2.80 -19.01
CA TRP A 208 -11.67 -3.58 -20.24
C TRP A 208 -12.24 -4.97 -19.95
N ARG A 209 -11.70 -5.69 -18.96
CA ARG A 209 -12.25 -6.99 -18.53
C ARG A 209 -13.70 -6.91 -18.06
N MET A 210 -14.12 -5.80 -17.45
CA MET A 210 -15.52 -5.60 -17.07
C MET A 210 -16.42 -5.37 -18.29
N ALA A 211 -15.95 -4.59 -19.26
CA ALA A 211 -16.67 -4.32 -20.51
C ALA A 211 -16.85 -5.59 -21.34
N GLU A 212 -15.82 -6.43 -21.42
CA GLU A 212 -15.86 -7.75 -22.07
C GLU A 212 -16.61 -8.81 -21.23
N GLY A 213 -17.01 -8.48 -20.00
CA GLY A 213 -17.73 -9.40 -19.12
C GLY A 213 -16.92 -10.62 -18.66
N ILE A 214 -15.59 -10.54 -18.70
CA ILE A 214 -14.65 -11.58 -18.21
C ILE A 214 -14.03 -11.21 -16.85
N TYR A 215 -14.56 -10.16 -16.22
CA TYR A 215 -14.07 -9.68 -14.93
C TYR A 215 -14.29 -10.69 -13.82
N LYS A 216 -13.25 -10.86 -13.01
CA LYS A 216 -13.20 -11.83 -11.93
C LYS A 216 -13.52 -11.13 -10.60
N PHE A 217 -14.76 -11.26 -10.10
CA PHE A 217 -15.12 -10.69 -8.80
C PHE A 217 -14.41 -11.37 -7.62
N SER A 218 -14.29 -10.66 -6.49
CA SER A 218 -13.63 -11.18 -5.29
C SER A 218 -14.47 -12.23 -4.56
N VAL A 219 -13.84 -13.35 -4.19
CA VAL A 219 -14.46 -14.46 -3.44
C VAL A 219 -14.16 -14.41 -1.94
N GLN A 220 -13.29 -13.51 -1.48
CA GLN A 220 -12.82 -13.47 -0.09
C GLN A 220 -13.98 -13.24 0.89
N ASN A 221 -14.84 -12.26 0.60
CA ASN A 221 -16.01 -11.91 1.42
C ASN A 221 -17.34 -12.25 0.71
N THR A 222 -17.31 -13.07 -0.34
CA THR A 222 -18.50 -13.59 -1.02
C THR A 222 -18.66 -15.05 -0.64
N LEU A 223 -19.63 -15.33 0.23
CA LEU A 223 -19.92 -16.69 0.71
C LEU A 223 -20.36 -17.59 -0.44
N GLY A 224 -20.12 -18.89 -0.36
CA GLY A 224 -20.60 -19.87 -1.34
C GLY A 224 -19.72 -20.02 -2.57
N PHE A 225 -18.66 -19.21 -2.70
CA PHE A 225 -17.75 -19.25 -3.83
C PHE A 225 -16.29 -19.28 -3.39
N TYR A 226 -15.46 -19.97 -4.19
CA TYR A 226 -14.02 -19.94 -4.08
C TYR A 226 -13.36 -19.95 -5.47
N ARG A 227 -12.04 -19.75 -5.50
CA ARG A 227 -11.23 -19.86 -6.71
C ARG A 227 -10.34 -21.09 -6.60
N ASP A 228 -10.43 -21.97 -7.60
CA ASP A 228 -9.55 -23.13 -7.70
C ASP A 228 -8.11 -22.72 -8.07
N HIS A 229 -7.21 -23.70 -8.17
CA HIS A 229 -5.81 -23.49 -8.56
C HIS A 229 -5.67 -22.86 -9.95
N PHE A 230 -6.61 -23.14 -10.86
CA PHE A 230 -6.65 -22.58 -12.21
C PHE A 230 -7.32 -21.18 -12.27
N GLY A 231 -7.75 -20.64 -11.12
CA GLY A 231 -8.39 -19.34 -11.02
C GLY A 231 -9.81 -19.29 -11.60
N ARG A 232 -10.45 -20.46 -11.76
CA ARG A 232 -11.88 -20.61 -12.11
C ARG A 232 -12.72 -20.39 -10.86
N LEU A 233 -13.92 -19.85 -11.06
CA LEU A 233 -14.89 -19.63 -9.99
C LEU A 233 -15.68 -20.91 -9.79
N VAL A 234 -15.69 -21.44 -8.56
CA VAL A 234 -16.37 -22.69 -8.22
C VAL A 234 -17.25 -22.45 -6.99
N ILE A 235 -18.39 -23.15 -6.93
CA ILE A 235 -19.29 -23.11 -5.77
C ILE A 235 -18.69 -23.97 -4.67
N GLU A 236 -18.60 -23.42 -3.45
CA GLU A 236 -18.26 -24.19 -2.25
C GLU A 236 -19.55 -24.77 -1.66
N PRO A 237 -19.76 -26.11 -1.68
CA PRO A 237 -21.03 -26.70 -1.26
C PRO A 237 -21.45 -26.35 0.16
N THR A 238 -20.52 -26.34 1.12
CA THR A 238 -20.84 -26.04 2.53
C THR A 238 -21.32 -24.61 2.71
N GLU A 239 -20.60 -23.66 2.11
CA GLU A 239 -20.95 -22.25 2.18
C GLU A 239 -22.19 -21.93 1.35
N ALA A 240 -22.41 -22.63 0.23
CA ALA A 240 -23.60 -22.49 -0.61
C ALA A 240 -24.87 -22.85 0.17
N ARG A 241 -24.85 -23.90 1.00
CA ARG A 241 -25.98 -24.25 1.87
C ARG A 241 -26.34 -23.15 2.86
N ILE A 242 -25.36 -22.39 3.35
CA ILE A 242 -25.61 -21.24 4.23
C ILE A 242 -26.32 -20.14 3.43
N VAL A 243 -25.89 -19.89 2.19
CA VAL A 243 -26.55 -18.93 1.29
C VAL A 243 -27.99 -19.36 0.99
N GLU A 244 -28.21 -20.62 0.60
CA GLU A 244 -29.53 -21.19 0.33
C GLU A 244 -30.44 -21.02 1.55
N TYR A 245 -29.96 -21.40 2.75
CA TYR A 245 -30.69 -21.20 4.00
C TYR A 245 -31.08 -19.74 4.24
N ILE A 246 -30.19 -18.79 3.98
CA ILE A 246 -30.48 -17.36 4.13
C ILE A 246 -31.62 -16.93 3.19
N TYR A 247 -31.61 -17.39 1.94
CA TYR A 247 -32.66 -17.07 0.96
C TYR A 247 -33.98 -17.76 1.28
N GLU A 248 -33.97 -19.06 1.59
CA GLU A 248 -35.14 -19.83 2.00
C GLU A 248 -35.80 -19.23 3.24
N SER A 249 -35.03 -18.94 4.29
CA SER A 249 -35.52 -18.31 5.51
C SER A 249 -36.18 -16.96 5.23
N CYS A 250 -35.63 -16.17 4.30
CA CYS A 250 -36.22 -14.89 3.91
C CYS A 250 -37.55 -15.08 3.16
N LEU A 251 -37.64 -16.09 2.28
CA LEU A 251 -38.87 -16.45 1.56
C LEU A 251 -39.95 -16.99 2.50
N GLU A 252 -39.57 -17.71 3.55
CA GLU A 252 -40.45 -18.17 4.65
C GLU A 252 -40.90 -17.01 5.56
N GLY A 253 -40.36 -15.80 5.36
CA GLY A 253 -40.78 -14.60 6.07
C GLY A 253 -39.92 -14.22 7.27
N ALA A 254 -38.74 -14.78 7.45
CA ALA A 254 -37.81 -14.28 8.47
C ALA A 254 -37.22 -12.92 8.09
N THR A 255 -36.91 -12.10 9.09
CA THR A 255 -36.21 -10.83 8.90
C THR A 255 -34.70 -11.05 8.84
N PRO A 256 -33.93 -10.14 8.19
CA PRO A 256 -32.46 -10.24 8.22
C PRO A 256 -31.86 -10.26 9.63
N ALA A 257 -32.54 -9.67 10.62
CA ALA A 257 -32.13 -9.69 12.01
C ALA A 257 -32.37 -11.07 12.67
N GLU A 258 -33.52 -11.69 12.42
CA GLU A 258 -33.81 -13.04 12.90
C GLU A 258 -32.87 -14.08 12.27
N ILE A 259 -32.61 -13.97 10.96
CA ILE A 259 -31.66 -14.83 10.25
C ILE A 259 -30.25 -14.68 10.84
N ALA A 260 -29.81 -13.44 11.09
CA ALA A 260 -28.51 -13.18 11.71
C ALA A 260 -28.41 -13.78 13.13
N ALA A 261 -29.46 -13.61 13.94
CA ALA A 261 -29.52 -14.20 15.28
C ALA A 261 -29.45 -15.74 15.22
N ALA A 262 -30.20 -16.37 14.32
CA ALA A 262 -30.20 -17.82 14.15
C ALA A 262 -28.84 -18.35 13.68
N LEU A 263 -28.18 -17.70 12.73
CA LEU A 263 -26.83 -18.09 12.29
C LEU A 263 -25.80 -17.96 13.42
N THR A 264 -25.93 -16.92 14.25
CA THR A 264 -25.08 -16.68 15.42
C THR A 264 -25.30 -17.74 16.51
N GLU A 265 -26.56 -18.05 16.84
CA GLU A 265 -26.91 -19.10 17.80
C GLU A 265 -26.45 -20.48 17.33
N GLN A 266 -26.40 -20.68 16.02
CA GLN A 266 -25.84 -21.87 15.39
C GLN A 266 -24.29 -21.83 15.34
N GLY A 267 -23.62 -20.79 15.80
CA GLY A 267 -22.14 -20.73 15.80
C GLY A 267 -21.51 -20.77 14.41
N ILE A 268 -22.28 -20.41 13.37
CA ILE A 268 -21.80 -20.31 12.00
C ILE A 268 -21.03 -18.99 11.89
N LYS A 269 -19.81 -19.02 11.35
CA LYS A 269 -19.02 -17.79 11.17
C LYS A 269 -19.53 -16.96 10.00
N SER A 270 -19.47 -15.64 10.15
CA SER A 270 -19.78 -14.69 9.08
C SER A 270 -18.73 -14.76 7.95
N PRO A 271 -18.99 -14.19 6.75
CA PRO A 271 -18.04 -14.22 5.65
C PRO A 271 -16.67 -13.59 5.95
N MET A 272 -16.61 -12.67 6.92
CA MET A 272 -15.36 -12.04 7.40
C MET A 272 -14.71 -12.80 8.57
N GLY A 273 -15.27 -13.94 8.97
CA GLY A 273 -14.75 -14.77 10.07
C GLY A 273 -15.23 -14.40 11.47
N ASN A 274 -16.11 -13.39 11.62
CA ASN A 274 -16.66 -13.02 12.92
C ASN A 274 -17.68 -14.06 13.42
N ASP A 275 -17.71 -14.29 14.73
CA ASP A 275 -18.64 -15.23 15.39
C ASP A 275 -20.08 -14.68 15.47
N LEU A 276 -20.23 -13.35 15.47
CA LEU A 276 -21.54 -12.68 15.49
C LEU A 276 -21.95 -12.22 14.09
N TRP A 277 -23.17 -12.58 13.68
CA TRP A 277 -23.77 -12.07 12.45
C TRP A 277 -24.52 -10.76 12.69
N SER A 278 -24.35 -9.82 11.77
CA SER A 278 -25.15 -8.59 11.73
C SER A 278 -26.28 -8.70 10.71
N ALA A 279 -27.42 -8.05 11.00
CA ALA A 279 -28.51 -7.92 10.03
C ALA A 279 -28.06 -7.22 8.72
N GLY A 280 -27.05 -6.34 8.80
CA GLY A 280 -26.44 -5.68 7.65
C GLY A 280 -25.72 -6.66 6.73
N THR A 281 -25.00 -7.63 7.30
CA THR A 281 -24.32 -8.70 6.55
C THR A 281 -25.33 -9.56 5.79
N VAL A 282 -26.39 -10.02 6.48
CA VAL A 282 -27.46 -10.81 5.85
C VAL A 282 -28.15 -10.02 4.74
N ARG A 283 -28.48 -8.74 4.99
CA ARG A 283 -29.08 -7.87 3.96
C ARG A 283 -28.16 -7.68 2.75
N SER A 284 -26.85 -7.55 2.98
CA SER A 284 -25.87 -7.44 1.89
C SER A 284 -25.81 -8.72 1.06
N ILE A 285 -25.95 -9.89 1.69
CA ILE A 285 -26.00 -11.19 1.00
C ILE A 285 -27.26 -11.26 0.15
N LEU A 286 -28.43 -11.03 0.75
CA LEU A 286 -29.73 -11.12 0.05
C LEU A 286 -29.83 -10.17 -1.15
N ARG A 287 -29.19 -8.99 -1.11
CA ARG A 287 -29.18 -8.01 -2.21
C ARG A 287 -28.12 -8.25 -3.29
N ASN A 288 -27.20 -9.17 -3.07
CA ASN A 288 -26.08 -9.37 -4.00
C ASN A 288 -26.56 -10.20 -5.21
N GLU A 289 -26.52 -9.58 -6.38
CA GLU A 289 -26.87 -10.19 -7.67
C GLU A 289 -26.02 -11.42 -8.01
N LYS A 290 -24.84 -11.55 -7.38
CA LYS A 290 -23.95 -12.68 -7.64
C LYS A 290 -24.58 -14.03 -7.31
N TYR A 291 -25.45 -14.08 -6.31
CA TYR A 291 -26.06 -15.34 -5.92
C TYR A 291 -27.04 -15.89 -6.95
N CYS A 292 -27.61 -15.04 -7.82
CA CYS A 292 -28.44 -15.47 -8.94
C CYS A 292 -27.68 -15.63 -10.27
N GLY A 293 -26.34 -15.62 -10.22
CA GLY A 293 -25.47 -15.81 -11.40
C GLY A 293 -25.15 -14.53 -12.15
N ASP A 294 -25.77 -13.40 -11.82
CA ASP A 294 -25.55 -12.10 -12.45
C ASP A 294 -24.37 -11.35 -11.82
N ALA A 295 -23.79 -10.37 -12.50
CA ALA A 295 -22.70 -9.57 -11.94
C ALA A 295 -22.81 -8.09 -12.31
N LEU A 296 -22.96 -7.23 -11.29
CA LEU A 296 -22.84 -5.79 -11.43
C LEU A 296 -21.45 -5.35 -10.99
N MET A 297 -20.68 -4.85 -11.93
CA MET A 297 -19.27 -4.51 -11.82
C MET A 297 -19.07 -3.00 -11.71
N GLN A 298 -17.87 -2.60 -11.25
CA GLN A 298 -17.50 -1.20 -11.03
C GLN A 298 -18.42 -0.44 -10.05
N LYS A 299 -18.94 -1.10 -9.00
CA LYS A 299 -19.71 -0.42 -7.93
C LYS A 299 -18.86 0.57 -7.10
N THR A 300 -17.55 0.35 -7.11
CA THR A 300 -16.54 1.16 -6.41
C THR A 300 -15.30 1.26 -7.27
N TYR A 301 -14.52 2.32 -7.10
CA TYR A 301 -13.25 2.49 -7.81
C TYR A 301 -12.25 3.30 -6.98
N THR A 302 -10.96 3.10 -7.24
CA THR A 302 -9.90 3.91 -6.63
C THR A 302 -9.74 5.22 -7.39
N LYS A 303 -10.09 6.35 -6.78
CA LYS A 303 -10.02 7.67 -7.41
C LYS A 303 -8.58 8.15 -7.52
N ASP A 304 -7.89 8.24 -6.39
CA ASP A 304 -6.51 8.70 -6.32
C ASP A 304 -5.52 7.53 -6.23
N PHE A 305 -4.50 7.58 -7.08
CA PHE A 305 -3.45 6.55 -7.14
C PHE A 305 -2.50 6.60 -5.94
N ARG A 306 -2.39 7.73 -5.24
CA ARG A 306 -1.51 7.87 -4.07
C ARG A 306 -2.13 7.30 -2.80
N THR A 307 -3.39 7.64 -2.54
CA THR A 307 -4.08 7.16 -1.33
C THR A 307 -4.58 5.73 -1.44
N HIS A 308 -4.71 5.20 -2.66
CA HIS A 308 -5.29 3.87 -2.96
C HIS A 308 -6.70 3.62 -2.38
N LYS A 309 -7.38 4.67 -1.89
CA LYS A 309 -8.70 4.56 -1.27
C LYS A 309 -9.77 4.30 -2.33
N SER A 310 -10.51 3.21 -2.14
CA SER A 310 -11.68 2.89 -2.97
C SER A 310 -12.89 3.70 -2.49
N VAL A 311 -13.59 4.33 -3.43
CA VAL A 311 -14.81 5.10 -3.19
C VAL A 311 -15.98 4.51 -3.97
N LYS A 312 -17.21 4.81 -3.55
CA LYS A 312 -18.41 4.43 -4.32
C LYS A 312 -18.36 5.09 -5.70
N ASN A 313 -18.76 4.34 -6.73
CA ASN A 313 -18.74 4.85 -8.09
C ASN A 313 -19.91 5.80 -8.35
N THR A 314 -19.59 7.04 -8.70
CA THR A 314 -20.50 8.10 -9.17
C THR A 314 -20.12 8.66 -10.55
N ASP A 315 -18.88 8.38 -10.99
CA ASP A 315 -18.23 9.14 -12.06
C ASP A 315 -17.93 8.27 -13.30
N LEU A 316 -17.97 6.94 -13.17
CA LEU A 316 -17.57 5.99 -14.21
C LEU A 316 -18.73 5.06 -14.59
N ASN A 317 -18.66 4.52 -15.81
CA ASN A 317 -19.60 3.50 -16.27
C ASN A 317 -19.58 2.26 -15.36
N MET A 318 -20.77 1.75 -15.05
CA MET A 318 -20.97 0.44 -14.44
C MET A 318 -21.28 -0.59 -15.52
N TYR A 319 -20.88 -1.84 -15.29
CA TYR A 319 -21.07 -2.92 -16.26
C TYR A 319 -21.91 -4.01 -15.62
N PHE A 320 -22.97 -4.43 -16.30
CA PHE A 320 -23.84 -5.51 -15.85
C PHE A 320 -23.78 -6.66 -16.84
N LYS A 321 -23.58 -7.88 -16.33
CA LYS A 321 -23.62 -9.10 -17.13
C LYS A 321 -24.56 -10.11 -16.48
N GLU A 322 -25.57 -10.51 -17.23
CA GLU A 322 -26.44 -11.62 -16.85
C GLU A 322 -25.74 -12.96 -17.05
N ASN A 323 -26.08 -13.95 -16.22
CA ASN A 323 -25.52 -15.31 -16.31
C ASN A 323 -23.98 -15.30 -16.37
N HIS A 324 -23.36 -14.40 -15.61
CA HIS A 324 -21.91 -14.26 -15.52
C HIS A 324 -21.23 -15.55 -15.02
N HIS A 325 -21.90 -16.29 -14.14
CA HIS A 325 -21.38 -17.51 -13.52
C HIS A 325 -22.52 -18.41 -13.04
N THR A 326 -22.17 -19.64 -12.63
CA THR A 326 -23.11 -20.58 -12.02
C THR A 326 -23.75 -19.98 -10.77
N ALA A 327 -25.09 -19.91 -10.77
CA ALA A 327 -25.87 -19.39 -9.67
C ALA A 327 -25.95 -20.39 -8.51
N ILE A 328 -26.03 -19.88 -7.28
CA ILE A 328 -26.38 -20.67 -6.09
C ILE A 328 -27.91 -20.66 -5.91
N VAL A 329 -28.53 -19.52 -6.16
CA VAL A 329 -29.97 -19.29 -5.97
C VAL A 329 -30.62 -19.09 -7.33
N LYS A 330 -31.81 -19.65 -7.53
CA LYS A 330 -32.59 -19.41 -8.75
C LYS A 330 -32.94 -17.93 -8.90
N LYS A 331 -32.85 -17.41 -10.13
CA LYS A 331 -33.13 -15.99 -10.43
C LYS A 331 -34.54 -15.57 -9.98
N GLU A 332 -35.52 -16.45 -10.11
CA GLU A 332 -36.89 -16.22 -9.65
C GLU A 332 -36.97 -15.98 -8.14
N ASP A 333 -36.27 -16.80 -7.35
CA ASP A 333 -36.28 -16.70 -5.89
C ASP A 333 -35.52 -15.45 -5.42
N TRP A 334 -34.45 -15.08 -6.12
CA TRP A 334 -33.76 -13.82 -5.90
C TRP A 334 -34.66 -12.61 -6.13
N ILE A 335 -35.45 -12.61 -7.23
CA ILE A 335 -36.41 -11.54 -7.54
C ILE A 335 -37.50 -11.46 -6.48
N LYS A 336 -38.07 -12.60 -6.04
CA LYS A 336 -39.06 -12.65 -4.95
C LYS A 336 -38.48 -12.05 -3.66
N VAL A 337 -37.24 -12.39 -3.30
CA VAL A 337 -36.56 -11.82 -2.14
C VAL A 337 -36.36 -10.31 -2.28
N GLN A 338 -35.96 -9.79 -3.46
CA GLN A 338 -35.84 -8.34 -3.64
C GLN A 338 -37.17 -7.63 -3.43
N LYS A 339 -38.26 -8.19 -3.94
CA LYS A 339 -39.62 -7.69 -3.75
C LYS A 339 -40.02 -7.68 -2.26
N LEU A 340 -39.78 -8.77 -1.55
CA LEU A 340 -40.02 -8.85 -0.10
C LEU A 340 -39.19 -7.82 0.68
N LEU A 341 -37.94 -7.58 0.27
CA LEU A 341 -37.07 -6.57 0.90
C LEU A 341 -37.49 -5.13 0.60
N SER A 342 -38.16 -4.87 -0.54
CA SER A 342 -38.67 -3.54 -0.88
C SER A 342 -40.05 -3.25 -0.27
N GLU A 343 -40.91 -4.25 -0.16
CA GLU A 343 -42.30 -4.09 0.31
C GLU A 343 -42.44 -4.09 1.84
N ARG A 344 -41.43 -4.57 2.56
CA ARG A 344 -41.48 -4.67 4.02
C ARG A 344 -41.41 -3.31 4.72
N HIS A 345 -42.59 -2.77 5.01
CA HIS A 345 -42.88 -2.08 6.27
C HIS A 345 -43.36 -3.14 7.29
N SER A 346 -42.67 -3.23 8.43
CA SER A 346 -42.83 -4.21 9.51
C SER A 346 -44.15 -5.01 9.54
N THR A 347 -44.13 -6.29 9.18
CA THR A 347 -45.25 -7.21 9.44
C THR A 347 -44.83 -8.22 10.51
N ALA A 348 -45.56 -8.26 11.61
CA ALA A 348 -45.22 -8.91 12.88
C ALA A 348 -45.45 -10.43 12.92
N LYS A 349 -45.27 -11.15 11.79
CA LYS A 349 -45.36 -12.62 11.80
C LYS A 349 -43.96 -13.22 11.92
N ARG A 350 -43.65 -13.78 13.08
CA ARG A 350 -42.39 -14.46 13.39
C ARG A 350 -42.31 -15.76 12.60
N ALA A 351 -41.34 -15.88 11.70
CA ALA A 351 -41.10 -17.15 10.99
C ALA A 351 -40.37 -18.13 11.93
N THR A 352 -40.76 -19.39 11.90
CA THR A 352 -40.03 -20.46 12.61
C THR A 352 -38.83 -20.86 11.76
N LEU A 353 -37.64 -20.40 12.15
CA LEU A 353 -36.40 -20.71 11.44
C LEU A 353 -35.97 -22.16 11.68
N ARG A 354 -35.68 -22.88 10.60
CA ARG A 354 -35.08 -24.22 10.68
C ARG A 354 -33.65 -24.10 11.22
N ARG A 355 -33.18 -25.10 11.96
CA ARG A 355 -31.76 -25.15 12.38
C ARG A 355 -30.95 -25.76 11.24
N LEU A 356 -29.90 -25.11 10.77
CA LEU A 356 -28.90 -25.81 9.95
C LEU A 356 -28.22 -26.84 10.85
N SER A 357 -28.03 -28.04 10.31
CA SER A 357 -27.13 -29.00 10.94
C SER A 357 -25.70 -28.46 10.83
N ASN A 358 -25.17 -27.91 11.91
CA ASN A 358 -23.78 -27.44 12.00
C ASN A 358 -22.74 -28.54 11.87
N HIS A 359 -23.19 -29.80 11.84
CA HIS A 359 -22.35 -30.99 11.83
C HIS A 359 -21.42 -31.07 10.61
N PHE A 360 -21.68 -30.31 9.53
CA PHE A 360 -20.95 -30.39 8.26
C PHE A 360 -20.46 -29.03 7.71
N VAL A 361 -20.35 -28.00 8.55
CA VAL A 361 -19.80 -26.70 8.11
C VAL A 361 -18.27 -26.76 8.13
N ALA A 362 -17.65 -27.14 7.01
CA ALA A 362 -16.20 -27.03 6.81
C ALA A 362 -15.86 -25.69 6.14
N TYR A 363 -14.78 -25.06 6.61
CA TYR A 363 -14.28 -23.82 6.03
C TYR A 363 -13.21 -24.13 4.99
N ARG A 364 -13.42 -23.70 3.74
CA ARG A 364 -12.36 -23.76 2.73
C ARG A 364 -11.46 -22.54 2.85
N VAL A 365 -10.16 -22.77 2.92
CA VAL A 365 -9.16 -21.70 2.94
C VAL A 365 -9.14 -21.02 1.57
N LYS A 366 -9.47 -19.73 1.54
CA LYS A 366 -9.57 -18.94 0.30
C LYS A 366 -8.29 -18.24 -0.12
N ASP A 367 -7.28 -18.17 0.77
CA ASP A 367 -6.04 -17.43 0.56
C ASP A 367 -4.82 -18.07 1.26
N GLY A 368 -3.61 -17.72 0.83
CA GLY A 368 -2.35 -18.20 1.41
C GLY A 368 -1.92 -19.60 0.94
N LEU A 369 -0.94 -20.19 1.64
CA LEU A 369 -0.29 -21.46 1.28
C LEU A 369 -1.27 -22.65 1.22
N PHE A 370 -2.27 -22.65 2.09
CA PHE A 370 -3.28 -23.71 2.18
C PHE A 370 -4.53 -23.40 1.35
N LYS A 371 -4.46 -22.49 0.38
CA LYS A 371 -5.60 -22.15 -0.47
C LYS A 371 -6.16 -23.39 -1.18
N GLY A 372 -7.48 -23.56 -1.05
CA GLY A 372 -8.21 -24.69 -1.63
C GLY A 372 -8.41 -25.88 -0.68
N TYR A 373 -7.70 -25.92 0.46
CA TYR A 373 -7.87 -26.97 1.47
C TYR A 373 -9.10 -26.69 2.36
N LEU A 374 -9.77 -27.76 2.77
CA LEU A 374 -10.87 -27.73 3.72
C LEU A 374 -10.35 -27.91 5.14
N ILE A 375 -10.74 -27.02 6.05
CA ILE A 375 -10.49 -27.16 7.48
C ILE A 375 -11.64 -28.00 8.06
N MET A 376 -11.30 -29.20 8.52
CA MET A 376 -12.21 -30.06 9.27
C MET A 376 -12.10 -29.75 10.76
N ASP A 377 -13.24 -29.73 11.46
CA ASP A 377 -13.26 -29.59 12.90
C ASP A 377 -12.77 -30.90 13.55
N SER A 378 -11.80 -30.79 14.47
CA SER A 378 -11.26 -31.95 15.16
C SER A 378 -12.29 -32.66 16.04
N ARG A 379 -13.38 -31.96 16.41
CA ARG A 379 -14.48 -32.48 17.23
C ARG A 379 -15.44 -33.40 16.47
N TRP A 380 -15.35 -33.47 15.15
CA TRP A 380 -16.24 -34.33 14.35
C TRP A 380 -15.96 -35.82 14.57
N SER A 381 -17.03 -36.61 14.69
CA SER A 381 -16.96 -38.08 14.76
C SER A 381 -16.48 -38.69 13.45
N PHE A 382 -16.07 -39.96 13.48
CA PHE A 382 -15.64 -40.67 12.27
C PHE A 382 -16.74 -40.75 11.20
N MET A 383 -17.98 -41.01 11.62
CA MET A 383 -19.13 -41.08 10.71
C MET A 383 -19.43 -39.71 10.09
N GLU A 384 -19.33 -38.64 10.86
CA GLU A 384 -19.49 -37.27 10.35
C GLU A 384 -18.43 -36.92 9.31
N ARG A 385 -17.16 -37.29 9.54
CA ARG A 385 -16.11 -37.07 8.54
C ARG A 385 -16.36 -37.84 7.25
N GLN A 386 -16.88 -39.07 7.34
CA GLN A 386 -17.22 -39.87 6.16
C GLN A 386 -18.40 -39.27 5.37
N GLU A 387 -19.45 -38.84 6.05
CA GLU A 387 -20.60 -38.18 5.42
C GLU A 387 -20.20 -36.85 4.77
N PHE A 388 -19.35 -36.06 5.44
CA PHE A 388 -18.79 -34.85 4.87
C PHE A 388 -17.99 -35.11 3.59
N MET A 389 -17.08 -36.10 3.61
CA MET A 389 -16.28 -36.45 2.44
C MET A 389 -17.15 -36.92 1.28
N LYS A 390 -18.23 -37.66 1.57
CA LYS A 390 -19.22 -38.06 0.56
C LYS A 390 -19.92 -36.86 -0.10
N ILE A 391 -20.32 -35.85 0.69
CA ILE A 391 -20.91 -34.60 0.17
C ILE A 391 -19.91 -33.87 -0.74
N VAL A 392 -18.64 -33.81 -0.34
CA VAL A 392 -17.57 -33.19 -1.13
C VAL A 392 -17.37 -33.94 -2.46
N ASP A 393 -17.35 -35.26 -2.43
CA ASP A 393 -17.17 -36.11 -3.62
C ASP A 393 -18.37 -36.05 -4.57
N GLU A 394 -19.61 -36.06 -4.04
CA GLU A 394 -20.84 -35.92 -4.83
C GLU A 394 -20.89 -34.55 -5.53
N ALA A 395 -20.51 -33.48 -4.83
CA ALA A 395 -20.42 -32.14 -5.39
C ALA A 395 -19.32 -32.01 -6.45
N GLN A 396 -18.18 -32.71 -6.31
CA GLN A 396 -17.14 -32.75 -7.33
C GLN A 396 -17.59 -33.52 -8.59
N ASN A 397 -18.37 -34.58 -8.42
CA ASN A 397 -18.87 -35.39 -9.52
C ASN A 397 -20.02 -34.75 -10.30
N THR A 398 -20.85 -33.90 -9.66
CA THR A 398 -21.88 -33.11 -10.35
C THR A 398 -21.32 -31.93 -11.15
N MET A 399 -20.02 -31.64 -11.00
CA MET A 399 -19.31 -30.57 -11.72
C MET A 399 -18.47 -31.06 -12.92
N LYS A 400 -18.42 -32.37 -13.18
CA LYS A 400 -17.95 -32.94 -14.46
C LYS A 400 -19.11 -33.02 -15.43
#